data_AF-A0A2W0CI89-F1
#
_entry.id   AF-A0A2W0CI89-F1
#
_cell.length_a   1.000
_cell.length_b   1.000
_cell.length_c   1.000
_cell.angle_alpha   90.00
_cell.angle_beta   90.00
_cell.angle_gamma   90.00
#
_symmetry.space_group_name_H-M   'P 1'
#
loop_
_entity.id
_entity.type
_entity.pdbx_description
1 polymer ?
#
loop_
_entity_poly.entity_id
_entity_poly.type
_entity_poly.pdbx_seq_one_letter_code
_entity_poly.pdbx_strand_id
1 'polypeptide(L)' 'MGYNNGYDNNNYAITSILRQIGLGTTITVHFQGENHSGTFAGINNGVLVLNRTATGQTSFFPVNQISGIDVP' A
#
# COMPACT_ATOMS: atom_id res chain seq x y z
N MET A 1 -3.98 15.36 17.19
CA MET A 1 -4.39 14.09 17.81
C MET A 1 -3.65 12.98 17.08
N GLY A 2 -2.57 12.45 17.66
CA GLY A 2 -1.77 11.40 17.03
C GLY A 2 -2.39 10.05 17.31
N TYR A 3 -2.75 9.30 16.26
CA TYR A 3 -3.20 7.93 16.39
C TYR A 3 -1.99 7.01 16.37
N ASN A 4 -1.56 6.63 17.57
CA ASN A 4 -0.55 5.60 17.80
C ASN A 4 -1.23 4.23 17.63
N ASN A 5 -1.17 3.66 16.43
CA ASN A 5 -1.70 2.32 16.16
C ASN A 5 -0.66 1.28 16.56
N GLY A 6 -0.96 0.61 17.68
CA GLY A 6 -0.17 -0.45 18.26
C GLY A 6 0.28 -1.49 17.23
N TYR A 7 1.55 -1.83 17.36
CA TYR A 7 2.15 -3.08 16.97
C TYR A 7 1.14 -4.23 17.07
N ASP A 8 0.97 -4.95 15.95
CA ASP A 8 0.35 -6.29 15.78
C ASP A 8 -0.91 -6.44 14.92
N ASN A 9 -1.64 -5.42 14.49
CA ASN A 9 -2.86 -5.67 13.69
C ASN A 9 -3.05 -4.69 12.54
N ASN A 10 -3.14 -5.24 11.32
CA ASN A 10 -3.46 -4.61 10.03
C ASN A 10 -3.62 -3.10 10.06
N ASN A 11 -2.82 -2.38 9.26
CA ASN A 11 -2.99 -0.94 9.06
C ASN A 11 -4.39 -0.69 8.43
N TYR A 12 -5.41 -0.50 9.28
CA TYR A 12 -6.81 -0.45 8.89
C TYR A 12 -7.11 0.76 8.00
N ALA A 13 -6.39 1.87 8.22
CA ALA A 13 -6.48 3.05 7.38
C ALA A 13 -6.03 2.73 5.94
N ILE A 14 -4.85 2.14 5.80
CA ILE A 14 -4.32 1.72 4.49
C ILE A 14 -5.23 0.69 3.84
N THR A 15 -5.67 -0.32 4.61
CA THR A 15 -6.57 -1.36 4.10
C THR A 15 -7.90 -0.75 3.63
N SER A 16 -8.45 0.23 4.34
CA SER A 16 -9.69 0.91 3.96
C SER A 16 -9.54 1.68 2.65
N ILE A 17 -8.44 2.43 2.47
CA ILE A 17 -8.14 3.14 1.23
C ILE A 17 -8.03 2.14 0.06
N LEU A 18 -7.28 1.07 0.26
CA LEU A 18 -7.06 0.04 -0.76
C LEU A 18 -8.32 -0.73 -1.17
N ARG A 19 -9.33 -0.80 -0.30
CA ARG A 19 -10.64 -1.39 -0.62
C ARG A 19 -11.56 -0.46 -1.40
N GLN A 20 -11.27 0.84 -1.43
CA GLN A 20 -12.05 1.84 -2.15
C GLN A 20 -11.51 2.11 -3.56
N ILE A 21 -10.26 1.75 -3.83
CA ILE A 21 -9.65 1.90 -5.15
C ILE A 21 -9.85 0.67 -6.03
N GLY A 22 -9.97 0.92 -7.33
CA GLY A 22 -10.04 -0.13 -8.34
C GLY A 22 -8.68 -0.78 -8.60
N LEU A 23 -8.71 -2.04 -9.06
CA LEU A 23 -7.52 -2.66 -9.65
C LEU A 23 -7.06 -1.85 -10.86
N GLY A 24 -5.75 -1.74 -11.05
CA GLY A 24 -5.14 -0.92 -12.10
C GLY A 24 -4.98 0.55 -11.75
N THR A 25 -5.54 1.04 -10.64
CA THR A 25 -5.32 2.41 -10.18
C THR A 25 -3.84 2.64 -9.88
N THR A 26 -3.27 3.71 -10.44
CA THR A 26 -1.91 4.14 -10.10
C THR A 26 -1.92 4.70 -8.70
N ILE A 27 -1.08 4.14 -7.82
CA ILE A 27 -0.92 4.60 -6.44
C ILE A 27 0.57 4.79 -6.14
N THR A 28 0.87 5.55 -5.09
CA THR A 28 2.20 5.62 -4.50
C THR A 28 2.15 5.06 -3.08
N VAL A 29 3.00 4.07 -2.81
CA VAL A 29 3.12 3.39 -1.52
C VAL A 29 4.35 3.93 -0.80
N HIS A 30 4.17 4.45 0.40
CA HIS A 30 5.26 4.88 1.27
C HIS A 30 5.66 3.71 2.17
N PHE A 31 6.89 3.21 2.01
CA PHE A 31 7.36 2.00 2.69
C PHE A 31 8.84 2.14 3.04
N GLN A 32 9.20 1.89 4.30
CA GLN A 32 10.58 1.98 4.80
C GLN A 32 11.32 3.29 4.48
N GLY A 33 10.59 4.40 4.34
CA GLY A 33 11.15 5.72 4.00
C GLY A 33 11.34 5.96 2.51
N GLU A 34 10.96 5.02 1.65
CA GLU A 34 10.97 5.16 0.19
C GLU A 34 9.55 5.24 -0.39
N ASN A 35 9.46 5.85 -1.57
CA ASN A 35 8.21 6.00 -2.31
C ASN A 35 8.17 5.02 -3.47
N HIS A 36 7.08 4.27 -3.52
CA HIS A 36 6.89 3.25 -4.53
C HIS A 36 5.63 3.46 -5.36
N SER A 37 5.79 4.00 -6.56
CA SER A 37 4.69 4.20 -7.49
C SER A 37 4.49 3.01 -8.42
N GLY A 38 3.22 2.69 -8.68
CA GLY A 38 2.83 1.57 -9.54
C GLY A 38 1.33 1.42 -9.64
N THR A 39 0.89 0.43 -10.42
CA THR A 39 -0.54 0.09 -10.50
C THR A 39 -0.91 -0.93 -9.44
N PHE A 40 -2.01 -0.65 -8.73
CA PHE A 40 -2.53 -1.51 -7.69
C PHE A 40 -3.09 -2.81 -8.32
N ALA A 41 -2.49 -3.95 -7.98
CA ALA A 41 -2.89 -5.25 -8.50
C ALA A 41 -3.77 -6.04 -7.52
N GLY A 42 -3.88 -5.59 -6.26
CA GLY A 42 -4.76 -6.17 -5.26
C GLY A 42 -4.10 -6.34 -3.90
N ILE A 43 -4.85 -6.89 -2.95
CA ILE A 43 -4.35 -7.33 -1.65
C ILE A 43 -4.57 -8.84 -1.53
N ASN A 44 -3.53 -9.55 -1.10
CA ASN A 44 -3.62 -10.97 -0.77
C ASN A 44 -3.02 -11.21 0.62
N ASN A 45 -3.82 -11.72 1.55
CA ASN A 45 -3.41 -12.10 2.91
C ASN A 45 -2.59 -11.02 3.65
N GLY A 46 -3.02 -9.75 3.57
CA GLY A 46 -2.34 -8.61 4.22
C GLY A 46 -1.10 -8.09 3.48
N VAL A 47 -0.85 -8.56 2.26
CA VAL A 47 0.20 -8.07 1.36
C VAL A 47 -0.44 -7.32 0.21
N LEU A 48 -0.02 -6.07 0.00
CA LEU A 48 -0.36 -5.30 -1.19
C LEU A 48 0.55 -5.72 -2.35
N VAL A 49 -0.07 -5.98 -3.49
CA VAL A 49 0.60 -6.28 -4.75
C VAL A 49 0.59 -5.02 -5.62
N LEU A 50 1.79 -4.58 -6.02
CA LEU A 50 1.98 -3.37 -6.82
C LEU A 50 2.82 -3.68 -8.05
N ASN A 51 2.33 -3.33 -9.24
CA ASN A 51 3.14 -3.41 -10.45
C ASN A 51 3.89 -2.08 -10.62
N ARG A 52 5.20 -2.10 -10.37
CA ARG A 52 6.07 -0.92 -10.31
C ARG A 52 6.21 -0.28 -11.69
N THR A 53 5.84 0.99 -11.82
CA THR A 53 6.02 1.74 -13.08
C THR A 53 7.50 1.92 -13.43
N ALA A 54 8.35 2.17 -12.43
CA ALA A 54 9.77 2.46 -12.64
C ALA A 54 10.60 1.24 -13.11
N THR A 55 10.21 0.03 -12.71
CA THR A 55 10.99 -1.19 -12.99
C THR A 55 10.25 -2.20 -13.88
N GLY A 56 8.94 -2.03 -14.07
CA GLY A 56 8.08 -3.02 -14.74
C GLY A 56 7.89 -4.32 -13.95
N GLN A 57 8.37 -4.38 -12.70
CA GLN A 57 8.32 -5.58 -11.85
C GLN A 57 7.14 -5.54 -10.89
N THR A 58 6.62 -6.69 -10.50
CA THR A 58 5.66 -6.80 -9.40
C THR A 58 6.42 -6.77 -8.06
N SER A 59 5.96 -5.93 -7.14
CA SER A 59 6.48 -5.79 -5.79
C SER A 59 5.39 -6.07 -4.76
N PHE A 60 5.81 -6.57 -3.60
CA PHE A 60 4.94 -7.05 -2.54
C PHE A 60 5.24 -6.28 -1.27
N PHE A 61 4.22 -5.63 -0.71
CA PHE A 61 4.36 -4.76 0.45
C PHE A 61 3.46 -5.25 1.59
N PRO A 62 4.01 -5.66 2.74
CA PRO A 62 3.21 -5.97 3.92
C PRO A 62 2.42 -4.73 4.35
N VAL A 63 1.09 -4.81 4.36
CA VAL A 63 0.20 -3.66 4.62
C VAL A 63 0.43 -3.07 6.01
N ASN A 64 0.78 -3.89 7.00
CA ASN A 64 1.13 -3.47 8.35
C ASN A 64 2.44 -2.66 8.45
N GLN A 65 3.26 -2.63 7.40
CA GLN A 65 4.52 -1.89 7.35
C GLN A 65 4.46 -0.68 6.39
N ILE A 66 3.34 -0.49 5.69
CA ILE A 66 3.11 0.69 4.86
C ILE A 66 2.81 1.88 5.78
N SER A 67 3.54 2.98 5.60
CA SER A 67 3.35 4.21 6.37
C SER A 67 2.30 5.14 5.74
N GLY A 68 2.06 5.03 4.44
CA GLY A 68 1.13 5.90 3.71
C GLY A 68 0.81 5.39 2.31
N ILE A 69 -0.31 5.82 1.77
CA ILE A 69 -0.68 5.62 0.35
C ILE A 69 -1.24 6.92 -0.20
N ASP A 70 -0.73 7.31 -1.37
CA ASP A 70 -1.31 8.38 -2.18
C ASP A 70 -2.09 7.78 -3.34
N VAL A 71 -3.34 8.24 -3.48
CA VAL A 71 -4.24 7.93 -4.59
C VAL A 71 -4.54 9.25 -5.30
N PRO A 72 -4.31 9.36 -6.62
CA PRO A 72 -4.63 10.56 -7.39
C PRO A 72 -6.14 10.78 -7.57
#